data_AF-A0A0M3KHP1-F1
#
_entry.id   AF-A0A0M3KHP1-F1
#
_cell.length_a   1.000
_cell.length_b   1.000
_cell.length_c   1.000
_cell.angle_alpha   90.00
_cell.angle_beta   90.00
_cell.angle_gamma   90.00
#
_symmetry.space_group_name_H-M   'P 1'
#
loop_
_entity.id
_entity.type
_entity.pdbx_description
1 polymer ?
#
loop_
_entity_poly.entity_id
_entity_poly.type
_entity_poly.pdbx_seq_one_letter_code
_entity_poly.pdbx_strand_id
1 'polypeptide(L)'
;MGGNKADWVVVRTEVRSNGSELVSEFPPLDTLDDSRRLHLINAFRRYGYRVADLDPLHLKRPPVVHELKPELYGLNPESVLRDVGISIRVADLIDKLNAIYCGNIATEFMHIKDWEERTWFAQRFEDMHRVEIRADEKRRYAELMLRSQNFDRFMSLKFPTVKRYGGEG
;
A
#
# COMPACT_ATOMS: atom_id res chain seq x y z
N MET A 1 -12.37 -20.26 17.62
CA MET A 1 -12.98 -18.92 17.75
C MET A 1 -12.15 -17.94 16.92
N GLY A 2 -12.33 -17.99 15.59
CA GLY A 2 -11.64 -17.10 14.67
C GLY A 2 -12.43 -15.81 14.56
N GLY A 3 -11.95 -14.76 15.21
CA GLY A 3 -12.56 -13.43 15.11
C GLY A 3 -12.58 -12.99 13.65
N ASN A 4 -13.77 -12.68 13.17
CA ASN A 4 -14.02 -12.04 11.89
C ASN A 4 -13.35 -10.66 11.92
N LYS A 5 -12.07 -10.59 11.55
CA LYS A 5 -11.35 -9.32 11.36
C LYS A 5 -12.00 -8.69 10.14
N ALA A 6 -12.91 -7.75 10.37
CA ALA A 6 -13.71 -7.17 9.31
C ALA A 6 -12.82 -6.59 8.19
N ASP A 7 -13.34 -6.66 6.97
CA ASP A 7 -12.66 -6.27 5.75
C ASP A 7 -13.11 -4.85 5.37
N TRP A 8 -12.42 -3.84 5.90
CA TRP A 8 -12.86 -2.43 5.85
C TRP A 8 -12.23 -1.60 4.72
N VAL A 9 -11.22 -2.13 4.02
CA VAL A 9 -10.37 -1.34 3.10
C VAL A 9 -10.89 -1.38 1.65
N VAL A 10 -11.70 -2.38 1.33
CA VAL A 10 -12.22 -2.56 -0.01
C VAL A 10 -13.73 -2.62 0.11
N VAL A 11 -14.42 -1.79 -0.66
CA VAL A 11 -15.71 -2.18 -1.22
C VAL A 11 -15.50 -3.56 -1.83
N ARG A 12 -15.82 -4.62 -1.10
CA ARG A 12 -15.81 -5.96 -1.66
C ARG A 12 -16.91 -5.96 -2.68
N THR A 13 -16.50 -5.74 -3.91
CA THR A 13 -17.19 -6.27 -5.04
C THR A 13 -17.29 -7.78 -4.84
N GLU A 14 -18.45 -8.30 -4.46
CA GLU A 14 -18.68 -9.75 -4.54
C GLU A 14 -18.58 -10.15 -6.01
N VAL A 15 -17.43 -10.68 -6.40
CA VAL A 15 -17.28 -11.31 -7.71
C VAL A 15 -17.97 -12.67 -7.62
N ARG A 16 -19.27 -12.70 -7.92
CA ARG A 16 -20.02 -13.96 -8.05
C ARG A 16 -19.68 -14.56 -9.41
N SER A 17 -19.00 -15.72 -9.43
CA SER A 17 -18.77 -16.47 -10.66
C SER A 17 -20.05 -17.21 -11.08
N ASN A 18 -21.04 -16.49 -11.58
CA ASN A 18 -22.05 -17.09 -12.44
C ASN A 18 -21.62 -16.81 -13.88
N GLY A 19 -21.39 -17.87 -14.65
CA GLY A 19 -21.04 -17.89 -16.08
C GLY A 19 -20.86 -16.53 -16.78
N SER A 20 -19.62 -16.25 -17.17
CA SER A 20 -19.18 -15.27 -18.19
C SER A 20 -19.34 -13.76 -17.96
N GLU A 21 -19.84 -13.26 -16.83
CA GLU A 21 -19.74 -11.81 -16.51
C GLU A 21 -19.37 -11.59 -15.05
N LEU A 22 -18.22 -10.93 -14.81
CA LEU A 22 -17.81 -10.48 -13.48
C LEU A 22 -18.65 -9.25 -13.09
N VAL A 23 -19.86 -9.48 -12.58
CA VAL A 23 -20.72 -8.38 -12.13
C VAL A 23 -20.19 -7.86 -10.81
N SER A 24 -19.70 -6.62 -10.85
CA SER A 24 -19.24 -5.93 -9.66
C SER A 24 -20.40 -5.25 -8.93
N GLU A 25 -20.96 -5.86 -7.90
CA GLU A 25 -21.95 -5.17 -7.06
C GLU A 25 -21.24 -4.09 -6.23
N PHE A 26 -21.48 -2.82 -6.58
CA PHE A 26 -21.08 -1.68 -5.75
C PHE A 26 -22.17 -1.49 -4.68
N PRO A 27 -21.83 -1.52 -3.38
CA PRO A 27 -22.76 -1.10 -2.35
C PRO A 27 -23.14 0.35 -2.61
N PRO A 28 -24.41 0.71 -2.44
CA PRO A 28 -24.84 2.09 -2.63
C PRO A 28 -24.07 3.01 -1.67
N LEU A 29 -23.61 4.15 -2.20
CA LEU A 29 -23.03 5.22 -1.38
C LEU A 29 -24.18 5.91 -0.64
N ASP A 30 -24.61 5.33 0.47
CA ASP A 30 -25.80 5.77 1.19
C ASP A 30 -25.60 7.11 1.92
N THR A 31 -24.35 7.53 2.15
CA THR A 31 -24.03 8.78 2.86
C THR A 31 -23.00 9.67 2.17
N LEU A 32 -23.07 10.97 2.43
CA LEU A 32 -22.05 11.94 2.01
C LEU A 32 -20.66 11.56 2.55
N ASP A 33 -20.61 11.00 3.74
CA ASP A 33 -19.37 10.61 4.40
C ASP A 33 -18.69 9.42 3.70
N ASP A 34 -19.46 8.51 3.11
CA ASP A 34 -18.90 7.43 2.28
C ASP A 34 -18.23 7.94 1.01
N SER A 35 -18.86 8.91 0.33
CA SER A 35 -18.26 9.53 -0.86
C SER A 35 -16.94 10.24 -0.54
N ARG A 36 -16.90 10.96 0.58
CA ARG A 36 -15.69 11.66 1.06
C ARG A 36 -14.59 10.68 1.44
N ARG A 37 -14.94 9.61 2.16
CA ARG A 37 -14.02 8.52 2.50
C ARG A 37 -13.42 7.89 1.25
N LEU A 38 -14.23 7.56 0.27
CA LEU A 38 -13.77 6.96 -0.99
C LEU A 38 -12.85 7.91 -1.78
N HIS A 39 -13.16 9.21 -1.80
CA HIS A 39 -12.28 10.21 -2.41
C HIS A 39 -10.92 10.26 -1.73
N LEU A 40 -10.87 10.23 -0.39
CA LEU A 40 -9.62 10.19 0.36
C LEU A 40 -8.82 8.93 0.03
N ILE A 41 -9.44 7.74 0.07
CA ILE A 41 -8.78 6.47 -0.28
C ILE A 41 -8.20 6.53 -1.71
N ASN A 42 -8.98 7.02 -2.67
CA ASN A 42 -8.52 7.15 -4.06
C ASN A 42 -7.38 8.16 -4.21
N ALA A 43 -7.34 9.21 -3.39
CA ALA A 43 -6.23 10.15 -3.36
C ALA A 43 -4.94 9.47 -2.90
N PHE A 44 -4.98 8.65 -1.85
CA PHE A 44 -3.84 7.86 -1.40
C PHE A 44 -3.38 6.83 -2.44
N ARG A 45 -4.32 6.11 -3.06
CA ARG A 45 -4.02 5.19 -4.18
C ARG A 45 -3.32 5.87 -5.35
N ARG A 46 -3.64 7.14 -5.62
CA ARG A 46 -3.10 7.88 -6.75
C ARG A 46 -1.80 8.61 -6.43
N TYR A 47 -1.68 9.19 -5.24
CA TYR A 47 -0.60 10.14 -4.92
C TYR A 47 0.26 9.71 -3.74
N GLY A 48 -0.08 8.64 -3.01
CA GLY A 48 0.68 8.18 -1.84
C GLY A 48 2.14 7.90 -2.14
N TYR A 49 2.44 7.38 -3.33
CA TYR A 49 3.81 7.14 -3.80
C TYR A 49 4.72 8.38 -3.72
N ARG A 50 4.15 9.59 -3.82
CA ARG A 50 4.91 10.85 -3.80
C ARG A 50 5.50 11.16 -2.42
N VAL A 51 4.90 10.63 -1.37
CA VAL A 51 5.32 10.83 0.03
C VAL A 51 5.85 9.55 0.67
N ALA A 52 5.97 8.47 -0.11
CA ALA A 52 6.48 7.19 0.36
C ALA A 52 7.97 7.28 0.76
N ASP A 53 8.36 6.48 1.75
CA ASP A 53 9.72 6.42 2.28
C ASP A 53 10.60 5.49 1.44
N LEU A 54 11.01 5.99 0.27
CA LEU A 54 11.77 5.21 -0.72
C LEU A 54 13.28 5.44 -0.69
N ASP A 55 13.72 6.53 -0.03
CA ASP A 55 15.13 6.92 0.01
C ASP A 55 15.77 6.38 1.29
N PRO A 56 16.56 5.29 1.25
CA PRO A 56 17.16 4.71 2.45
C PRO A 56 18.19 5.63 3.12
N LEU A 57 18.66 6.67 2.41
CA LEU A 57 19.59 7.66 2.94
C LEU A 57 18.88 8.94 3.40
N HIS A 58 17.57 9.05 3.16
CA HIS A 58 16.73 10.21 3.49
C HIS A 58 17.34 11.56 3.07
N LEU A 59 18.00 11.60 1.90
CA LEU A 59 18.65 12.79 1.37
C LEU A 59 17.62 13.81 0.88
N LYS A 60 16.50 13.31 0.36
CA LYS A 60 15.40 14.14 -0.13
C LYS A 60 14.30 14.27 0.92
N ARG A 61 13.78 15.49 1.06
CA ARG A 61 12.55 15.72 1.82
C ARG A 61 11.34 15.35 0.96
N PRO A 62 10.35 14.61 1.49
CA PRO A 62 9.11 14.38 0.79
C PRO A 62 8.42 15.70 0.42
N PRO A 63 7.84 15.82 -0.79
CA PRO A 63 7.06 16.99 -1.16
C PRO A 63 5.77 17.07 -0.32
N VAL A 64 5.24 18.28 -0.16
CA VAL A 64 3.89 18.46 0.38
C VAL A 64 2.88 18.09 -0.73
N VAL A 65 2.00 17.13 -0.44
CA VAL A 65 0.94 16.69 -1.35
C VAL A 65 -0.40 17.11 -0.75
N HIS A 66 -1.06 18.07 -1.38
CA HIS A 66 -2.30 18.65 -0.86
C HIS A 66 -3.48 17.69 -1.01
N GLU A 67 -3.42 16.79 -1.99
CA GLU A 67 -4.43 15.79 -2.28
C GLU A 67 -4.57 14.74 -1.16
N LEU A 68 -3.55 14.57 -0.31
CA LEU A 68 -3.61 13.64 0.82
C LEU A 68 -4.24 14.27 2.08
N LYS A 69 -4.54 15.57 2.05
CA LYS A 69 -5.11 16.28 3.19
C LYS A 69 -6.62 16.00 3.30
N PRO A 70 -7.10 15.48 4.44
CA PRO A 70 -8.53 15.15 4.63
C PRO A 70 -9.42 16.39 4.53
N GLU A 71 -8.91 17.58 4.88
CA GLU A 71 -9.66 18.83 4.84
C GLU A 71 -10.14 19.17 3.42
N LEU A 72 -9.40 18.75 2.39
CA LEU A 72 -9.78 18.95 0.98
C LEU A 72 -11.10 18.23 0.63
N TYR A 73 -11.41 17.15 1.33
CA TYR A 73 -12.62 16.35 1.14
C TYR A 73 -13.71 16.69 2.17
N GLY A 74 -13.50 17.74 2.98
CA GLY A 74 -14.42 18.11 4.06
C GLY A 74 -14.42 17.11 5.22
N LEU A 75 -13.33 16.36 5.41
CA LEU A 75 -13.16 15.43 6.52
C LEU A 75 -12.33 16.09 7.63
N ASN A 76 -12.86 16.07 8.85
CA ASN A 76 -12.12 16.48 10.03
C ASN A 76 -11.41 15.25 10.63
N PRO A 77 -10.10 15.29 10.94
CA PRO A 77 -9.37 14.18 11.57
C PRO A 77 -10.05 13.57 12.81
N GLU A 78 -10.75 14.38 13.61
CA GLU A 78 -11.45 13.94 14.83
C GLU A 78 -12.83 13.33 14.56
N SER A 79 -13.35 13.51 13.34
CA SER A 79 -14.67 12.98 12.97
C SER A 79 -14.64 11.46 12.84
N VAL A 80 -15.77 10.85 13.21
CA VAL A 80 -15.99 9.40 13.08
C VAL A 80 -16.80 9.16 11.81
N LEU A 81 -16.20 8.46 10.85
CA LEU A 81 -16.89 7.96 9.67
C LEU A 81 -17.60 6.66 10.01
N ARG A 82 -18.89 6.61 9.71
CA ARG A 82 -19.73 5.42 9.90
C ARG A 82 -20.11 4.89 8.53
N ASP A 83 -19.80 3.64 8.30
CA ASP A 83 -20.19 2.84 7.14
C ASP A 83 -20.87 1.56 7.65
N VAL A 84 -21.50 0.79 6.76
CA VAL A 84 -22.25 -0.43 7.06
C VAL A 84 -21.37 -1.43 7.84
N GLY A 85 -21.57 -1.46 9.17
CA GLY A 85 -20.84 -2.33 10.11
C GLY A 85 -19.48 -1.80 10.59
N ILE A 86 -19.10 -0.57 10.22
CA ILE A 86 -17.76 -0.01 10.41
C ILE A 86 -17.81 1.41 10.96
N SER A 87 -17.11 1.66 12.06
CA SER A 87 -16.90 3.00 12.59
C SER A 87 -15.41 3.26 12.72
N ILE A 88 -14.87 4.22 11.99
CA ILE A 88 -13.44 4.57 12.00
C ILE A 88 -13.26 6.08 12.13
N ARG A 89 -12.32 6.52 12.97
CA ARG A 89 -11.95 7.94 13.00
C ARG A 89 -11.16 8.27 11.75
N VAL A 90 -11.33 9.48 11.22
CA VAL A 90 -10.58 9.93 10.04
C VAL A 90 -9.07 9.85 10.28
N ALA A 91 -8.58 10.20 11.47
CA ALA A 91 -7.19 10.03 11.85
C ALA A 91 -6.70 8.57 11.71
N ASP A 92 -7.47 7.61 12.26
CA ASP A 92 -7.11 6.18 12.18
C ASP A 92 -7.14 5.65 10.73
N LEU A 93 -8.00 6.21 9.88
CA LEU A 93 -8.03 5.90 8.45
C LEU A 93 -6.78 6.43 7.75
N ILE A 94 -6.38 7.67 8.03
CA ILE A 94 -5.19 8.29 7.46
C ILE A 94 -3.94 7.51 7.85
N ASP A 95 -3.80 7.13 9.12
CA ASP A 95 -2.66 6.34 9.60
C ASP A 95 -2.54 5.00 8.86
N LYS A 96 -3.68 4.34 8.63
CA LYS A 96 -3.72 3.10 7.83
C LYS A 96 -3.34 3.34 6.38
N LEU A 97 -3.88 4.38 5.75
CA LEU A 97 -3.56 4.71 4.35
C LEU A 97 -2.10 5.11 4.18
N ASN A 98 -1.53 5.82 5.16
CA ASN A 98 -0.10 6.11 5.21
C ASN A 98 0.72 4.81 5.30
N ALA A 99 0.34 3.89 6.18
CA ALA A 99 1.03 2.60 6.31
C ALA A 99 0.99 1.76 5.02
N ILE A 100 -0.11 1.85 4.25
CA ILE A 100 -0.30 1.09 3.01
C ILE A 100 0.40 1.75 1.82
N TYR A 101 0.20 3.05 1.61
CA TYR A 101 0.57 3.74 0.38
C TYR A 101 1.81 4.64 0.49
N CYS A 102 2.25 4.92 1.72
CA CYS A 102 3.32 5.87 2.01
C CYS A 102 4.47 5.23 2.82
N GLY A 103 4.54 3.90 2.88
CA GLY A 103 5.61 3.16 3.54
C GLY A 103 6.85 3.00 2.66
N ASN A 104 7.58 1.90 2.89
CA ASN A 104 8.83 1.58 2.19
C ASN A 104 8.62 0.99 0.78
N ILE A 105 7.36 0.88 0.35
CA ILE A 105 6.95 0.41 -0.96
C ILE A 105 5.93 1.42 -1.50
N ALA A 106 6.18 1.90 -2.71
CA ALA A 106 5.29 2.80 -3.43
C ALA A 106 4.58 2.06 -4.57
N THR A 107 3.35 2.46 -4.86
CA THR A 107 2.60 1.93 -6.00
C THR A 107 2.06 3.03 -6.88
N GLU A 108 2.22 2.83 -8.18
CA GLU A 108 1.64 3.68 -9.22
C GLU A 108 0.85 2.77 -10.17
N PHE A 109 -0.45 2.66 -9.95
CA PHE A 109 -1.31 1.78 -10.73
C PHE A 109 -2.60 2.46 -11.22
N MET A 110 -2.91 3.65 -10.70
CA MET A 110 -4.13 4.38 -11.06
C MET A 110 -4.17 4.87 -12.51
N HIS A 111 -3.05 4.77 -13.25
CA HIS A 111 -2.97 5.06 -14.68
C HIS A 111 -3.45 3.90 -15.57
N ILE A 112 -3.62 2.70 -14.99
CA ILE A 112 -4.21 1.54 -15.68
C ILE A 112 -5.65 1.91 -16.07
N LYS A 113 -5.98 1.70 -17.36
CA LYS A 113 -7.29 2.05 -17.92
C LYS A 113 -8.35 1.03 -17.55
N ASP A 114 -7.97 -0.23 -17.49
CA ASP A 114 -8.87 -1.32 -17.17
C ASP A 114 -9.31 -1.25 -15.69
N TRP A 115 -10.62 -1.28 -15.48
CA TRP A 115 -11.19 -1.15 -14.14
C TRP A 115 -10.97 -2.41 -13.31
N GLU A 116 -11.04 -3.59 -13.92
CA GLU A 116 -10.88 -4.88 -13.24
C GLU A 116 -9.44 -5.03 -12.76
N GLU A 117 -8.46 -4.77 -13.63
CA GLU A 117 -7.03 -4.82 -13.29
C GLU A 117 -6.69 -3.85 -12.17
N ARG A 118 -7.18 -2.60 -12.25
CA ARG A 118 -6.95 -1.59 -11.22
C ARG A 118 -7.54 -1.99 -9.87
N THR A 119 -8.74 -2.57 -9.88
CA THR A 119 -9.43 -3.03 -8.67
C THR A 119 -8.73 -4.23 -8.06
N TRP A 120 -8.35 -5.20 -8.88
CA TRP A 120 -7.58 -6.37 -8.48
C TRP A 120 -6.24 -5.97 -7.85
N PHE A 121 -5.51 -5.04 -8.48
CA PHE A 121 -4.23 -4.57 -7.96
C PHE A 121 -4.39 -3.89 -6.59
N ALA A 122 -5.37 -2.99 -6.46
CA ALA A 122 -5.65 -2.30 -5.21
C ALA A 122 -5.92 -3.30 -4.08
N GLN A 123 -6.84 -4.25 -4.30
CA GLN A 123 -7.17 -5.31 -3.34
C GLN A 123 -5.93 -6.11 -2.94
N ARG A 124 -5.18 -6.59 -3.93
CA ARG A 124 -4.01 -7.44 -3.70
C ARG A 124 -2.93 -6.73 -2.88
N PHE A 125 -2.70 -5.45 -3.15
CA PHE A 125 -1.68 -4.64 -2.48
C PHE A 125 -2.10 -4.25 -1.05
N GLU A 126 -3.37 -3.88 -0.86
CA GLU A 126 -3.93 -3.57 0.46
C GLU A 126 -3.95 -4.83 1.37
N ASP A 127 -4.21 -6.01 0.80
CA ASP A 127 -4.15 -7.28 1.53
C ASP A 127 -2.72 -7.70 1.87
N MET A 128 -1.74 -7.38 1.03
CA MET A 128 -0.32 -7.70 1.27
C MET A 128 0.19 -7.04 2.57
N HIS A 129 -0.30 -5.85 2.92
CA HIS A 129 0.06 -5.16 4.16
C HIS A 129 -0.37 -5.90 5.43
N ARG A 130 -1.22 -6.93 5.31
CA ARG A 130 -1.65 -7.78 6.43
C ARG A 130 -0.81 -9.04 6.57
N VAL A 131 0.05 -9.34 5.59
CA VAL A 131 0.86 -10.55 5.57
C VAL A 131 2.11 -10.35 6.40
N GLU A 132 2.23 -11.13 7.47
CA GLU A 132 3.47 -11.18 8.26
C GLU A 132 4.43 -12.22 7.68
N ILE A 133 5.66 -11.79 7.39
CA ILE A 133 6.73 -12.70 6.93
C ILE A 133 7.14 -13.59 8.11
N ARG A 134 7.22 -14.90 7.88
CA ARG A 134 7.58 -15.87 8.92
C ARG A 134 9.05 -15.72 9.33
N ALA A 135 9.37 -16.13 10.56
CA ALA A 135 10.73 -16.00 11.09
C ALA A 135 11.78 -16.77 10.27
N ASP A 136 11.43 -17.95 9.76
CA ASP A 136 12.29 -18.76 8.89
C ASP A 136 12.56 -18.08 7.54
N GLU A 137 11.54 -17.46 6.95
CA GLU A 137 11.67 -16.68 5.71
C GLU A 137 12.55 -15.45 5.92
N LYS A 138 12.35 -14.70 7.01
CA LYS A 138 13.22 -13.56 7.38
C LYS A 138 14.68 -13.98 7.49
N ARG A 139 14.95 -15.12 8.13
CA ARG A 139 16.32 -15.66 8.25
C ARG A 139 16.91 -16.01 6.88
N ARG A 140 16.11 -16.64 6.02
CA ARG A 140 16.52 -16.98 4.64
C ARG A 140 16.85 -15.73 3.81
N TYR A 141 16.02 -14.69 3.87
CA TYR A 141 16.29 -13.43 3.17
C TYR A 141 17.56 -12.76 3.70
N ALA A 142 17.73 -12.69 5.01
CA ALA A 142 18.94 -12.14 5.62
C ALA A 142 20.21 -12.91 5.21
N GLU A 143 20.15 -14.24 5.19
CA GLU A 143 21.27 -15.07 4.74
C GLU A 143 21.62 -14.80 3.27
N LEU A 144 20.63 -14.64 2.39
CA LEU A 144 20.85 -14.32 0.99
C LEU A 144 21.53 -12.96 0.82
N MET A 145 21.07 -11.94 1.54
CA MET A 145 21.68 -10.60 1.51
C MET A 145 23.14 -10.64 2.00
N LEU A 146 23.41 -11.34 3.12
CA LEU A 146 24.77 -11.50 3.65
C LEU A 146 25.70 -12.24 2.69
N ARG A 147 25.19 -13.26 1.98
CA ARG A 147 25.96 -13.99 0.96
C ARG A 147 26.35 -13.06 -0.19
N SER A 148 25.43 -12.23 -0.67
CA SER A 148 25.70 -11.24 -1.72
C SER A 148 26.78 -10.25 -1.29
N GLN A 149 26.62 -9.65 -0.10
CA GLN A 149 27.58 -8.70 0.45
C GLN A 149 28.97 -9.31 0.65
N ASN A 150 29.05 -10.53 1.18
CA ASN A 150 30.33 -11.21 1.40
C ASN A 150 31.02 -11.56 0.07
N PHE A 151 30.26 -11.91 -0.96
CA PHE A 151 30.80 -12.17 -2.27
C PHE A 151 31.42 -10.91 -2.87
N ASP A 152 30.73 -9.78 -2.83
CA ASP A 152 31.25 -8.50 -3.31
C ASP A 152 32.53 -8.07 -2.55
N ARG A 153 32.52 -8.24 -1.22
CA ARG A 153 33.71 -7.99 -0.40
C ARG A 153 34.88 -8.90 -0.77
N PHE A 154 34.63 -10.19 -0.98
CA PHE A 154 35.67 -11.14 -1.39
C PHE A 154 36.26 -10.76 -2.75
N MET A 155 35.41 -10.46 -3.73
CA MET A 155 35.84 -10.01 -5.06
C MET A 155 36.66 -8.72 -4.95
N SER A 156 36.32 -7.83 -4.02
CA SER A 156 37.10 -6.62 -3.74
C SER A 156 38.51 -6.87 -3.26
N LEU A 157 38.66 -7.81 -2.34
CA LEU A 157 39.97 -8.17 -1.79
C LEU A 157 40.81 -8.96 -2.80
N LYS A 158 40.20 -9.86 -3.56
CA LYS A 158 40.92 -10.77 -4.46
C LYS A 158 41.33 -10.11 -5.77
N PHE A 159 40.49 -9.23 -6.32
CA PHE A 159 40.69 -8.61 -7.62
C PHE A 159 40.56 -7.08 -7.53
N PRO A 160 41.54 -6.40 -6.89
CA PRO A 160 41.43 -4.97 -6.57
C PRO A 160 41.44 -4.06 -7.81
N THR A 161 42.14 -4.45 -8.88
CA THR A 161 42.34 -3.64 -10.09
C THR A 161 41.26 -3.82 -11.15
N VAL A 162 40.39 -4.82 -11.00
CA VAL A 162 39.35 -5.13 -11.98
C VAL A 162 38.10 -4.30 -11.67
N LYS A 163 37.41 -3.84 -12.70
CA LYS A 163 36.09 -3.20 -12.58
C LYS A 163 35.02 -4.25 -12.31
N ARG A 164 34.29 -4.12 -11.19
CA ARG A 164 33.46 -5.21 -10.65
C ARG A 164 31.94 -5.02 -10.81
N TYR A 165 31.47 -3.79 -11.01
CA TYR A 165 30.04 -3.46 -11.04
C TYR A 165 29.28 -4.17 -9.89
N GLY A 166 29.79 -4.03 -8.66
CA GLY A 166 29.25 -4.72 -7.48
C GLY A 166 27.80 -4.34 -7.19
N GLY A 167 27.07 -5.25 -6.55
CA GLY A 167 25.66 -5.08 -6.21
C GLY A 167 25.47 -4.42 -4.85
N GLU A 168 26.41 -3.58 -4.41
CA GLU A 168 26.30 -2.85 -3.14
C GLU A 168 25.21 -1.77 -3.25
N GLY A 169 24.13 -1.93 -2.50
CA GLY A 169 22.95 -1.05 -2.48
C GLY A 169 21.77 -1.68 -1.77
#